data_AF-A0A7K1C200-F1
#
_entry.id   AF-A0A7K1C200-F1
#
_cell.length_a   1.000
_cell.length_b   1.000
_cell.length_c   1.000
_cell.angle_alpha   90.00
_cell.angle_beta   90.00
_cell.angle_gamma   90.00
#
_symmetry.space_group_name_H-M   'P 1'
#
loop_
_entity.id
_entity.type
_entity.pdbx_description
1 polymer ?
#
loop_
_entity_poly.entity_id
_entity_poly.type
_entity_poly.pdbx_seq_one_letter_code
_entity_poly.pdbx_strand_id
1 'polypeptide(L)' 'TLTSESGVLVEYPNYTKPKEWRGLNVPDILLSGNHGEIAKWRFEQAQIRTKNRPS' A
#
# COMPACT_ATOMS: atom_id res chain seq x y z
N THR A 1 -8.59 -11.15 3.88
CA THR A 1 -8.62 -9.92 4.68
C THR A 1 -7.52 -10.02 5.70
N LEU A 2 -6.54 -9.11 5.70
CA LEU A 2 -5.49 -9.10 6.72
C LEU A 2 -6.11 -8.50 7.99
N THR A 3 -6.57 -9.35 8.90
CA THR A 3 -7.20 -8.92 10.14
C THR A 3 -6.12 -8.44 11.10
N SER A 4 -5.95 -7.12 11.23
CA SER A 4 -5.22 -6.53 12.36
C SER A 4 -6.25 -6.04 13.38
N GLU A 5 -6.02 -6.34 14.66
CA GLU A 5 -6.93 -6.25 15.82
C GLU A 5 -7.51 -4.86 16.19
N SER A 6 -7.58 -3.89 15.26
CA SER A 6 -8.06 -2.52 15.56
C SER A 6 -9.02 -1.93 14.53
N GLY A 7 -9.49 -2.72 13.56
CA GLY A 7 -10.49 -2.32 12.58
C GLY A 7 -10.25 -2.98 11.22
N VAL A 8 -11.29 -3.09 10.39
CA VAL A 8 -11.15 -3.67 9.04
C VAL A 8 -10.46 -2.65 8.14
N LEU A 9 -9.13 -2.60 8.17
CA LEU A 9 -8.35 -1.85 7.19
C LEU A 9 -8.44 -2.54 5.82
N VAL A 10 -8.71 -1.73 4.80
CA VAL A 10 -8.69 -2.18 3.40
C VAL A 10 -7.24 -2.44 2.98
N GLU A 11 -7.03 -3.48 2.18
CA GLU A 11 -5.72 -3.84 1.66
C GLU A 11 -5.09 -2.69 0.84
N TYR A 12 -3.77 -2.51 1.01
CA TYR A 12 -2.96 -1.51 0.29
C TYR A 12 -2.72 -1.93 -1.18
N PRO A 13 -2.34 -1.00 -2.07
CA PRO A 13 -2.08 -1.35 -3.46
C PRO A 13 -0.83 -2.24 -3.60
N ASN A 14 -0.97 -3.29 -4.40
CA ASN A 14 0.09 -4.26 -4.68
C ASN A 14 0.74 -3.94 -6.03
N TYR A 15 2.07 -4.00 -6.06
CA TYR A 15 2.90 -3.72 -7.23
C TYR A 15 3.76 -4.93 -7.56
N THR A 16 3.96 -5.19 -8.85
CA THR A 16 4.84 -6.26 -9.35
C THR A 16 5.66 -5.73 -10.52
N LYS A 17 6.64 -6.52 -10.96
CA LYS A 17 7.48 -6.16 -12.11
C LYS A 17 6.64 -6.10 -13.40
N PRO A 18 7.00 -5.23 -14.37
CA PRO A 18 8.13 -4.28 -14.39
C PRO A 18 7.90 -3.00 -13.56
N LYS A 19 8.96 -2.22 -13.28
CA LYS A 19 8.90 -0.95 -12.50
C LYS A 19 7.92 0.07 -13.09
N GLU A 20 7.80 0.09 -14.41
CA GLU A 20 6.86 0.94 -15.12
C GLU A 20 5.96 0.08 -16.00
N TRP A 21 4.65 0.28 -15.90
CA TRP A 21 3.67 -0.39 -16.74
C TRP A 21 2.56 0.56 -17.15
N ARG A 22 2.37 0.77 -18.46
CA ARG A 22 1.34 1.66 -19.02
C ARG A 22 1.34 3.08 -18.42
N GLY A 23 2.54 3.63 -18.16
CA GLY A 23 2.71 4.95 -17.54
C GLY A 23 2.49 4.99 -16.02
N LEU A 24 2.20 3.84 -15.38
CA LEU A 24 2.16 3.71 -13.93
C LEU A 24 3.51 3.25 -13.41
N ASN A 25 4.09 4.02 -12.50
CA ASN A 25 5.36 3.72 -11.86
C ASN A 25 5.15 3.10 -10.48
N VAL A 26 5.97 2.10 -10.15
CA VAL A 26 6.10 1.60 -8.79
C VAL A 26 6.65 2.71 -7.90
N PRO A 27 6.00 3.04 -6.77
CA PRO A 27 6.51 4.04 -5.83
C PRO A 27 7.95 3.76 -5.43
N ASP A 28 8.82 4.77 -5.46
CA ASP A 28 10.25 4.58 -5.17
C ASP A 28 10.50 4.02 -3.76
N ILE A 29 9.59 4.28 -2.82
CA ILE A 29 9.65 3.69 -1.47
C ILE A 29 9.60 2.16 -1.49
N LEU A 30 8.85 1.57 -2.42
CA LEU A 30 8.79 0.11 -2.61
C LEU A 30 10.04 -0.46 -3.28
N LEU A 31 10.88 0.40 -3.86
CA LEU A 31 12.14 0.05 -4.51
C LEU A 31 13.35 0.30 -3.61
N SER A 32 13.16 0.97 -2.48
CA SER A 32 14.23 1.40 -1.57
C SER A 32 14.90 0.25 -0.80
N GLY A 33 14.24 -0.91 -0.70
CA GLY A 33 14.67 -2.01 0.17
C GLY A 33 14.53 -1.72 1.68
N ASN A 34 14.07 -0.51 2.06
CA ASN A 34 13.86 -0.16 3.45
C ASN A 34 12.53 -0.76 3.94
N HIS A 35 12.61 -1.91 4.60
CA HIS A 35 11.44 -2.62 5.11
C HIS A 35 10.59 -1.81 6.10
N GLY A 36 11.21 -0.94 6.91
CA GLY A 36 10.49 -0.10 7.87
C GLY A 36 9.63 0.97 7.19
N GLU A 37 10.23 1.68 6.23
CA GLU A 37 9.51 2.68 5.44
C GLU A 37 8.43 2.04 4.53
N ILE A 38 8.70 0.86 3.98
CA ILE A 38 7.71 0.09 3.21
C ILE A 38 6.50 -0.28 4.08
N ALA A 39 6.74 -0.76 5.31
CA ALA A 39 5.66 -1.11 6.23
C ALA A 39 4.81 0.10 6.62
N LYS A 40 5.46 1.24 6.91
CA LYS A 40 4.80 2.51 7.18
C LYS A 40 3.94 2.98 6.00
N TRP A 41 4.50 2.98 4.79
CA TRP A 41 3.78 3.35 3.58
C TRP A 41 2.56 2.43 3.33
N ARG A 42 2.71 1.11 3.52
CA ARG A 42 1.60 0.15 3.36
C ARG A 42 0.46 0.45 4.34
N PHE A 43 0.79 0.76 5.60
CA PHE A 43 -0.19 1.13 6.61
C PHE A 43 -0.91 2.44 6.26
N GLU A 44 -0.18 3.47 5.83
CA GLU A 44 -0.76 4.74 5.39
C GLU A 44 -1.71 4.55 4.20
N GLN A 45 -1.33 3.74 3.20
CA GLN A 45 -2.19 3.44 2.05
C GLN A 45 -3.46 2.68 2.45
N ALA A 46 -3.36 1.73 3.37
CA ALA A 46 -4.51 1.00 3.90
C ALA A 46 -5.48 1.96 4.62
N GLN A 47 -4.97 2.89 5.42
CA GLN A 47 -5.78 3.92 6.08
C GLN A 47 -6.47 4.85 5.08
N ILE A 48 -5.75 5.34 4.06
CA ILE A 48 -6.31 6.21 3.01
C ILE A 48 -7.45 5.50 2.28
N ARG A 49 -7.25 4.24 1.87
CA ARG A 49 -8.28 3.45 1.16
C ARG A 49 -9.48 3.15 2.04
N THR A 50 -9.26 2.93 3.33
CA THR A 50 -10.35 2.71 4.30
C THR A 50 -11.20 3.98 4.46
N LYS A 51 -10.56 5.15 4.56
CA LYS A 51 -11.26 6.46 4.64
C LYS A 51 -12.00 6.82 3.36
N ASN A 52 -11.45 6.47 2.20
CA ASN A 52 -12.05 6.78 0.90
C ASN A 52 -13.14 5.78 0.47
N ARG A 53 -13.47 4.78 1.30
CA ARG A 53 -14.56 3.86 1.01
C ARG A 53 -15.89 4.58 1.25
N PRO A 54 -16.75 4.75 0.22
CA PRO A 54 -18.11 5.20 0.44
C PRO A 54 -18.82 4.17 1.34
N SER A 55 -19.53 4.66 2.36
CA SER A 55 -20.28 3.82 3.31
C SER A 55 -21.42 3.08 2.63
#